data_AF-A0A8T7JVY9-F1
#
_entry.id   AF-A0A8T7JVY9-F1
#
_cell.length_a   1.000
_cell.length_b   1.000
_cell.length_c   1.000
_cell.angle_alpha   90.00
_cell.angle_beta   90.00
_cell.angle_gamma   90.00
#
_symmetry.space_group_name_H-M   'P 1'
#
loop_
_entity.id
_entity.type
_entity.pdbx_description
1 polymer ?
#
loop_
_entity_poly.entity_id
_entity_poly.type
_entity_poly.pdbx_seq_one_letter_code
_entity_poly.pdbx_strand_id
1 'polypeptide(L)'
;MAHQKSKFDQKWKVIRKQSMQWWSLVAEHDLKKVDKAEDKLNKFITILQVKYGYTRVQAIFEINKHWVAFNRANSQQAETVRTD
;
A
#
# COMPACT_ATOMS: atom_id res chain seq x y z
N MET A 1 24.67 4.03 9.25
CA MET A 1 23.84 5.23 9.00
C MET A 1 22.38 4.80 9.07
N ALA A 2 21.55 5.43 9.90
CA ALA A 2 20.13 5.07 9.97
C ALA A 2 19.41 5.59 8.72
N HIS A 3 19.01 4.71 7.80
CA HIS A 3 18.15 5.08 6.69
C HIS A 3 16.79 5.54 7.25
N GLN A 4 16.47 6.81 7.04
CA GLN A 4 15.17 7.36 7.40
C GLN A 4 14.09 6.60 6.62
N LYS A 5 13.28 5.81 7.32
CA LYS A 5 12.20 5.03 6.72
C LYS A 5 11.22 5.95 6.00
N SER A 6 10.88 5.63 4.76
CA SER A 6 9.95 6.43 3.96
C SER A 6 8.55 6.46 4.60
N LYS A 7 7.71 7.42 4.22
CA LYS A 7 6.30 7.45 4.63
C LYS A 7 5.56 6.15 4.27
N PHE A 8 5.95 5.52 3.16
CA PHE A 8 5.39 4.22 2.75
C PHE A 8 5.80 3.12 3.72
N ASP A 9 7.09 3.04 4.09
CA ASP A 9 7.60 2.06 5.06
C ASP A 9 6.91 2.18 6.42
N GLN A 10 6.67 3.41 6.88
CA GLN A 10 5.98 3.65 8.15
C GLN A 10 4.52 3.16 8.11
N LYS A 11 3.86 3.28 6.95
CA LYS A 11 2.45 2.88 6.74
C LYS A 11 2.29 1.44 6.26
N TRP A 12 3.39 0.74 6.02
CA TRP A 12 3.40 -0.57 5.39
C TRP A 12 2.47 -1.58 6.06
N LYS A 13 2.42 -1.62 7.40
CA LYS A 13 1.54 -2.56 8.13
C LYS A 13 0.07 -2.42 7.73
N VAL A 14 -0.41 -1.18 7.54
CA VAL A 14 -1.79 -0.90 7.12
C VAL A 14 -1.98 -1.26 5.65
N ILE A 15 -1.06 -0.82 4.80
CA ILE A 15 -1.09 -1.11 3.35
C ILE A 15 -1.10 -2.62 3.10
N ARG A 16 -0.23 -3.38 3.78
CA ARG A 16 -0.15 -4.84 3.69
C ARG A 16 -1.49 -5.51 3.99
N LYS A 17 -2.15 -5.12 5.08
CA LYS A 17 -3.45 -5.69 5.49
C LYS A 17 -4.52 -5.53 4.41
N GLN A 18 -4.46 -4.43 3.67
CA GLN A 18 -5.44 -4.10 2.63
C GLN A 18 -5.03 -4.57 1.23
N SER A 19 -3.75 -4.90 1.01
CA SER A 19 -3.20 -5.11 -0.33
C SER A 19 -3.88 -6.25 -1.10
N MET A 20 -4.24 -7.35 -0.44
CA MET A 20 -4.96 -8.46 -1.10
C MET A 20 -6.41 -8.11 -1.47
N GLN A 21 -7.00 -7.11 -0.81
CA GLN A 21 -8.34 -6.62 -1.14
C GLN A 21 -8.28 -5.60 -2.29
N TRP A 22 -7.25 -4.77 -2.31
CA TRP A 22 -7.05 -3.76 -3.36
C TRP A 22 -6.57 -4.37 -4.67
N TRP A 23 -5.75 -5.42 -4.60
CA TRP A 23 -5.15 -6.07 -5.77
C TRP A 23 -5.35 -7.59 -5.72
N SER A 24 -6.28 -8.09 -6.53
CA SER A 24 -6.64 -9.51 -6.64
C SER A 24 -5.51 -10.49 -6.99
N LEU A 25 -4.46 -10.04 -7.69
CA LEU A 25 -3.31 -10.85 -8.10
C LEU A 25 -2.19 -10.84 -7.05
N VAL A 26 -2.22 -9.91 -6.09
CA VAL A 26 -1.25 -9.83 -5.01
C VAL A 26 -1.59 -10.87 -3.96
N ALA A 27 -0.64 -11.74 -3.64
CA ALA A 27 -0.81 -12.78 -2.64
C ALA A 27 0.10 -12.56 -1.43
N GLU A 28 -0.22 -13.25 -0.32
CA GLU A 28 0.52 -13.14 0.93
C GLU A 28 2.04 -13.42 0.77
N HIS A 29 2.41 -14.34 -0.11
CA HIS A 29 3.83 -14.63 -0.37
C HIS A 29 4.58 -13.47 -1.05
N ASP A 30 3.89 -12.63 -1.81
CA ASP A 30 4.48 -11.43 -2.41
C ASP A 30 4.70 -10.36 -1.35
N LEU A 31 3.73 -10.17 -0.47
CA LEU A 31 3.80 -9.23 0.65
C LEU A 31 4.92 -9.59 1.63
N LYS A 32 5.16 -10.88 1.87
CA LYS A 32 6.32 -11.35 2.66
C LYS A 32 7.68 -10.97 2.03
N LYS A 33 7.76 -10.88 0.69
CA LYS A 33 8.99 -10.41 0.02
C LYS A 33 9.19 -8.90 0.20
N VAL A 34 8.10 -8.13 0.22
CA VAL A 34 8.15 -6.68 0.50
C VAL A 34 8.56 -6.44 1.95
N ASP A 35 8.03 -7.21 2.89
CA ASP A 35 8.30 -7.04 4.32
C ASP A 35 9.80 -7.08 4.65
N LYS A 36 10.53 -7.96 3.96
CA LYS A 36 11.98 -8.15 4.09
C LYS A 36 12.81 -7.17 3.26
N ALA A 37 12.19 -6.36 2.41
CA ALA A 37 12.90 -5.42 1.56
C ALA A 37 13.35 -4.17 2.36
N GLU A 38 14.54 -3.68 2.04
CA GLU A 38 15.07 -2.42 2.54
C GLU A 38 14.21 -1.24 2.06
N ASP A 39 13.87 -1.22 0.77
CA ASP A 39 12.92 -0.27 0.18
C ASP A 39 11.61 -0.99 -0.19
N LYS A 40 10.61 -0.85 0.67
CA LYS A 40 9.31 -1.50 0.50
C LYS A 40 8.52 -0.91 -0.66
N LEU A 41 8.62 0.40 -0.90
CA LEU A 41 7.89 1.05 -1.97
C LEU A 41 8.37 0.53 -3.32
N ASN A 42 9.68 0.52 -3.54
CA ASN A 42 10.26 -0.01 -4.77
C ASN A 42 9.93 -1.48 -4.97
N LYS A 43 10.05 -2.31 -3.92
CA LYS A 43 9.72 -3.73 -4.03
C LYS A 43 8.24 -3.96 -4.36
N PHE A 44 7.34 -3.17 -3.76
CA PHE A 44 5.91 -3.28 -4.01
C PHE A 44 5.52 -2.80 -5.40
N ILE A 45 6.11 -1.69 -5.87
CA ILE A 45 5.98 -1.24 -7.27
C ILE A 45 6.34 -2.38 -8.21
N THR A 46 7.51 -3.02 -8.07
CA THR A 46 7.93 -4.12 -8.94
C THR A 46 6.92 -5.26 -8.97
N ILE A 47 6.31 -5.61 -7.84
CA ILE A 47 5.25 -6.64 -7.80
C ILE A 47 4.05 -6.22 -8.65
N LEU A 48 3.61 -4.97 -8.54
CA LEU A 48 2.49 -4.46 -9.34
C LEU A 48 2.84 -4.42 -10.84
N GLN A 49 4.07 -4.05 -11.19
CA GLN A 49 4.53 -4.10 -12.58
C GLN A 49 4.51 -5.53 -13.14
N VAL A 50 5.02 -6.51 -12.39
CA VAL A 50 5.08 -7.92 -12.83
C VAL A 50 3.69 -8.53 -12.96
N LYS A 51 2.78 -8.27 -12.02
CA LYS A 51 1.47 -8.93 -11.99
C LYS A 51 0.43 -8.25 -12.87
N TYR A 52 0.50 -6.93 -13.01
CA TYR A 52 -0.52 -6.14 -13.70
C TYR A 52 0.00 -5.44 -14.97
N GLY A 53 1.30 -5.57 -15.28
CA GLY A 53 1.90 -4.90 -16.43
C GLY A 53 2.02 -3.38 -16.28
N TYR A 54 1.90 -2.85 -15.06
CA TYR A 54 1.96 -1.42 -14.83
C TYR A 54 3.33 -0.84 -15.14
N THR A 55 3.34 0.36 -15.72
CA THR A 55 4.50 1.25 -15.64
C THR A 55 4.72 1.66 -14.18
N ARG A 56 5.94 2.12 -13.86
CA ARG A 56 6.26 2.61 -12.52
C ARG A 56 5.34 3.74 -12.08
N VAL A 57 5.01 4.66 -12.99
CA VAL A 57 4.10 5.79 -12.73
C VAL A 57 2.69 5.29 -12.42
N GLN A 58 2.16 4.35 -13.21
CA GLN A 58 0.85 3.76 -12.95
C GLN A 58 0.80 3.01 -11.61
N ALA A 59 1.85 2.25 -11.26
CA ALA A 59 1.90 1.55 -9.98
C ALA A 59 1.87 2.53 -8.79
N ILE A 60 2.63 3.64 -8.87
CA ILE A 60 2.61 4.70 -7.84
C ILE A 60 1.23 5.36 -7.78
N PHE A 61 0.62 5.63 -8.92
CA PHE A 61 -0.72 6.22 -9.01
C PHE A 61 -1.77 5.33 -8.33
N GLU A 62 -1.81 4.03 -8.66
CA GLU A 62 -2.77 3.10 -8.07
C GLU A 62 -2.56 2.94 -6.56
N ILE A 63 -1.30 2.87 -6.09
CA ILE A 63 -1.01 2.86 -4.65
C ILE A 63 -1.60 4.09 -3.96
N ASN A 64 -1.39 5.29 -4.52
CA ASN A 64 -1.90 6.53 -3.96
C ASN A 64 -3.43 6.59 -4.00
N LYS A 65 -4.04 6.17 -5.11
CA LYS A 65 -5.49 6.12 -5.30
C LYS A 65 -6.17 5.24 -4.25
N HIS A 66 -5.68 4.03 -4.04
CA HIS A 66 -6.21 3.14 -3.00
C HIS A 66 -5.99 3.70 -1.59
N TRP A 67 -4.80 4.26 -1.33
CA TRP A 67 -4.50 4.88 -0.04
C TRP A 67 -5.42 6.07 0.28
N VAL A 68 -5.69 6.94 -0.70
CA VAL A 68 -6.59 8.08 -0.55
C VAL A 68 -8.03 7.61 -0.32
N ALA A 69 -8.51 6.65 -1.10
CA ALA A 69 -9.85 6.09 -0.93
C ALA A 69 -10.03 5.47 0.47
N PHE A 70 -9.05 4.71 0.95
CA PHE A 70 -9.05 4.12 2.28
C PHE A 70 -9.09 5.17 3.39
N ASN A 71 -8.27 6.23 3.32
CA ASN A 71 -8.29 7.27 4.34
C ASN A 71 -9.60 8.05 4.32
N ARG A 72 -10.15 8.35 3.13
CA ARG A 72 -11.44 9.04 3.02
C ARG A 72 -12.56 8.25 3.70
N ALA A 73 -12.63 6.94 3.45
CA ALA A 73 -13.61 6.06 4.08
C ALA A 73 -13.46 6.01 5.61
N ASN A 74 -12.22 5.94 6.12
CA ASN A 74 -11.97 5.92 7.56
C ASN A 74 -12.25 7.26 8.25
N SER A 75 -11.94 8.39 7.60
CA SER A 75 -12.24 9.73 8.14
C SER A 75 -13.75 9.95 8.26
N GLN A 76 -14.53 9.50 7.28
CA GLN A 76 -15.99 9.62 7.31
C GLN A 76 -16.63 8.78 8.42
N GLN A 77 -16.12 7.56 8.65
CA GLN A 77 -16.57 6.72 9.78
C GLN A 77 -16.26 7.34 11.15
N ALA A 78 -15.13 8.04 11.28
CA ALA A 78 -14.75 8.71 12.53
C ALA A 78 -15.63 9.94 12.85
N GLU A 79 -16.25 10.56 11.85
CA GLU A 79 -17.21 11.65 12.03
C GLU A 79 -18.61 11.13 12.35
N THR A 80 -19.06 10.03 11.73
CA THR A 80 -20.39 9.47 12.02
C THR A 80 -20.51 8.99 13.47
N VAL A 81 -19.49 8.28 13.98
CA VAL A 81 -19.47 7.75 15.36
C VAL A 81 -19.43 8.83 16.45
N ARG A 82 -19.07 10.08 16.12
CA ARG A 82 -19.04 11.20 17.08
C ARG A 82 -20.36 11.96 17.18
N THR A 83 -21.31 11.67 16.30
CA THR A 83 -22.59 12.40 16.20
C THR A 83 -23.77 11.59 16.73
N ASP A 84 -23.51 10.37 17.22
CA ASP A 84 -24.43 9.48 17.93
C ASP A 84 -24.10 9.47 19.44
#